data_AF-A0A1C9U3Y3-F1
#
_entry.id   AF-A0A1C9U3Y3-F1
#
_cell.length_a   1.000
_cell.length_b   1.000
_cell.length_c   1.000
_cell.angle_alpha   90.00
_cell.angle_beta   90.00
_cell.angle_gamma   90.00
#
_symmetry.space_group_name_H-M   'P 1'
#
loop_
_entity.id
_entity.type
_entity.pdbx_description
1 polymer ?
#
loop_
_entity_poly.entity_id
_entity_poly.type
_entity_poly.pdbx_seq_one_letter_code
_entity_poly.pdbx_strand_id
1 'polypeptide(L)'
;ERFCTWITSTENRLYIGWFGVLMIPTLLTATSVFIIAFVAAPPVDIDGIREPVAGSLLYGNNIISGAIIPSSAAIGIHFYPIWEAASLDEWLYNGGPYQLIVLHFLLGVCCYIGREWELSYRLGMRP
;
A
#
# COMPACT_ATOMS: atom_id res chain seq x y z
N GLU A 1 18.85 -24.91 2.71
CA GLU A 1 19.55 -24.46 3.94
C GLU A 1 20.15 -23.06 3.81
N ARG A 2 21.12 -22.83 2.89
CA ARG A 2 21.78 -21.52 2.70
C ARG A 2 20.85 -20.29 2.66
N PHE A 3 19.76 -20.37 1.90
CA PHE A 3 18.77 -19.28 1.79
C PHE A 3 18.09 -18.97 3.13
N CYS A 4 17.61 -20.01 3.83
CA CYS A 4 16.94 -19.84 5.12
C CYS A 4 17.87 -19.21 6.15
N THR A 5 19.13 -19.68 6.21
CA THR A 5 20.15 -19.11 7.11
C THR A 5 20.39 -17.63 6.84
N TRP A 6 20.38 -17.21 5.57
CA TRP A 6 20.54 -15.81 5.21
C TRP A 6 19.32 -14.95 5.57
N ILE A 7 18.10 -15.42 5.26
CA ILE A 7 16.84 -14.71 5.58
C ILE A 7 16.71 -14.48 7.08
N THR A 8 17.07 -15.46 7.91
CA THR A 8 16.96 -15.37 9.37
C THR A 8 18.26 -14.92 10.05
N SER A 9 19.22 -14.37 9.31
CA SER A 9 20.49 -13.92 9.89
C SER A 9 20.33 -12.63 10.68
N THR A 10 20.91 -12.59 11.89
CA THR A 10 21.02 -11.42 12.76
C THR A 10 22.12 -10.45 12.34
N GLU A 11 23.01 -10.86 11.44
CA GLU A 11 24.11 -10.02 10.93
C GLU A 11 23.68 -9.08 9.79
N ASN A 12 22.45 -9.24 9.29
CA ASN A 12 21.90 -8.34 8.29
C ASN A 12 21.69 -6.94 8.90
N ARG A 13 22.12 -5.88 8.18
CA ARG A 13 21.93 -4.48 8.60
C ARG A 13 20.46 -4.15 8.90
N LEU A 14 19.55 -4.74 8.13
CA LEU A 14 18.11 -4.76 8.40
C LEU A 14 17.68 -6.22 8.38
N TYR A 15 17.21 -6.73 9.52
CA TYR A 15 16.71 -8.11 9.62
C TYR A 15 15.60 -8.36 8.58
N ILE A 16 15.61 -9.51 7.93
CA ILE A 16 14.57 -9.88 6.96
C ILE A 16 13.51 -10.70 7.69
N GLY A 17 13.84 -11.94 8.05
CA GLY A 17 12.89 -12.89 8.63
C GLY A 17 11.84 -13.37 7.63
N TRP A 18 11.05 -14.37 8.02
CA TRP A 18 9.97 -14.90 7.18
C TRP A 18 8.86 -13.87 6.97
N PHE A 19 8.57 -13.06 7.98
CA PHE A 19 7.62 -11.95 7.82
C PHE A 19 8.15 -10.86 6.89
N GLY A 20 9.46 -10.60 6.88
CA GLY A 20 10.09 -9.65 5.96
C GLY A 20 9.89 -9.99 4.49
N VAL A 21 9.78 -11.28 4.15
CA VAL A 21 9.55 -11.74 2.76
C VAL A 21 8.22 -11.22 2.21
N LEU A 22 7.19 -11.06 3.04
CA LEU A 22 5.91 -10.47 2.65
C LEU A 22 5.87 -8.96 2.89
N MET A 23 6.41 -8.50 4.02
CA MET A 23 6.42 -7.10 4.42
C MET A 23 7.11 -6.21 3.39
N ILE A 24 8.29 -6.62 2.90
CA ILE A 24 9.10 -5.80 1.99
C ILE A 24 8.34 -5.52 0.68
N PRO A 25 7.91 -6.51 -0.11
CA PRO A 25 7.23 -6.24 -1.37
C PRO A 25 5.91 -5.48 -1.17
N THR A 26 5.13 -5.82 -0.14
CA THR A 26 3.83 -5.15 0.11
C THR A 26 3.99 -3.68 0.48
N LEU A 27 4.92 -3.34 1.38
CA LEU A 27 5.20 -1.94 1.72
C LEU A 27 5.83 -1.17 0.56
N LEU A 28 6.73 -1.78 -0.21
CA LEU A 28 7.30 -1.13 -1.40
C LEU A 28 6.23 -0.83 -2.46
N THR A 29 5.30 -1.75 -2.70
CA THR A 29 4.16 -1.53 -3.60
C THR A 29 3.25 -0.41 -3.07
N ALA A 30 2.87 -0.45 -1.80
CA ALA A 30 2.02 0.59 -1.20
C ALA A 30 2.67 1.98 -1.27
N THR A 31 3.97 2.09 -0.92
CA THR A 31 4.71 3.35 -0.94
C THR A 31 4.89 3.90 -2.35
N SER A 32 5.27 3.06 -3.32
CA SER A 32 5.48 3.51 -4.71
C SER A 32 4.19 4.04 -5.32
N VAL A 33 3.07 3.32 -5.15
CA VAL A 33 1.75 3.76 -5.65
C VAL A 33 1.27 5.01 -4.91
N PHE A 34 1.46 5.09 -3.58
CA PHE A 34 1.10 6.28 -2.81
C PHE A 34 1.82 7.53 -3.31
N ILE A 35 3.14 7.46 -3.52
CA ILE A 35 3.93 8.60 -3.99
C ILE A 35 3.43 9.07 -5.36
N ILE A 36 3.26 8.15 -6.32
CA ILE A 36 2.81 8.49 -7.67
C ILE A 36 1.40 9.08 -7.63
N ALA A 37 0.47 8.46 -6.90
CA ALA A 37 -0.91 8.91 -6.82
C ALA A 37 -1.04 10.27 -6.13
N PHE A 38 -0.30 10.50 -5.04
CA PHE A 38 -0.31 11.77 -4.33
C PHE A 38 0.22 12.92 -5.19
N VAL A 39 1.18 12.65 -6.07
CA VAL A 39 1.72 13.65 -6.99
C VAL A 39 0.80 13.88 -8.18
N ALA A 40 0.31 12.81 -8.83
CA ALA A 40 -0.19 12.89 -10.19
C ALA A 40 -1.56 12.22 -10.46
N ALA A 41 -2.25 11.62 -9.48
CA ALA A 41 -3.54 11.00 -9.73
C ALA A 41 -4.58 12.02 -10.24
N PRO A 42 -5.40 11.67 -11.24
CA PRO A 42 -6.51 12.52 -11.65
C PRO A 42 -7.60 12.59 -10.56
N PRO A 43 -8.60 13.48 -10.71
CA PRO A 43 -9.75 13.53 -9.83
C PRO A 43 -10.54 12.22 -9.78
N VAL A 44 -11.08 11.89 -8.61
CA VAL A 44 -11.73 10.59 -8.30
C VAL A 44 -13.18 10.79 -7.87
N ASP A 45 -14.12 10.00 -8.41
CA ASP A 45 -15.55 10.04 -8.06
C ASP A 45 -15.86 9.26 -6.78
N ILE A 46 -15.51 9.84 -5.63
CA ILE A 46 -15.61 9.19 -4.31
C ILE A 46 -17.03 8.75 -3.96
N ASP A 47 -18.04 9.56 -4.25
CA ASP A 47 -19.43 9.28 -3.86
C ASP A 47 -20.20 8.48 -4.93
N GLY A 48 -19.59 8.25 -6.10
CA GLY A 48 -20.23 7.53 -7.20
C GLY A 48 -21.36 8.31 -7.89
N ILE A 49 -21.40 9.63 -7.67
CA ILE A 49 -22.42 10.54 -8.19
C ILE A 49 -21.93 11.31 -9.43
N ARG A 50 -20.77 10.93 -9.98
CA ARG A 50 -20.09 11.59 -11.10
C ARG A 50 -19.59 13.00 -10.75
N GLU A 51 -19.15 13.21 -9.51
CA GLU A 51 -18.55 14.46 -9.05
C GLU A 51 -17.10 14.21 -8.57
N PRO A 52 -16.10 14.25 -9.47
CA PRO A 52 -14.73 13.90 -9.12
C PRO A 52 -14.05 14.94 -8.21
N VAL A 53 -13.36 14.45 -7.18
CA VAL A 53 -12.59 15.26 -6.24
C VAL A 53 -11.10 15.19 -6.59
N ALA A 54 -10.44 16.34 -6.73
CA ALA A 54 -9.01 16.43 -6.97
C ALA A 54 -8.21 16.23 -5.67
N GLY A 55 -7.36 15.20 -5.61
CA GLY A 55 -6.53 14.93 -4.43
C GLY A 55 -5.03 15.16 -4.62
N SER A 56 -4.53 15.23 -5.85
CA SER A 56 -3.09 15.23 -6.10
C SER A 56 -2.50 16.63 -6.29
N LEU A 57 -1.17 16.74 -6.14
CA LEU A 57 -0.43 17.99 -6.23
C LEU A 57 -0.52 18.63 -7.63
N LEU A 58 -0.39 17.84 -8.70
CA LEU A 58 -0.48 18.35 -10.07
C LEU A 58 -1.89 18.85 -10.43
N TYR A 59 -2.91 18.49 -9.65
CA TYR A 59 -4.29 18.93 -9.80
C TYR A 59 -4.69 20.02 -8.79
N GLY A 60 -3.72 20.84 -8.35
CA GLY A 60 -3.97 22.08 -7.61
C GLY A 60 -3.96 21.95 -6.09
N ASN A 61 -3.53 20.81 -5.55
CA ASN A 61 -3.39 20.64 -4.10
C ASN A 61 -1.98 20.98 -3.60
N ASN A 62 -1.90 21.40 -2.34
CA ASN A 62 -0.65 21.51 -1.59
C ASN A 62 -0.51 20.33 -0.61
N ILE A 63 0.52 20.32 0.23
CA ILE A 63 0.76 19.22 1.19
C ILE A 63 -0.37 19.07 2.22
N ILE A 64 -1.09 20.15 2.55
CA ILE A 64 -2.19 20.13 3.53
C ILE A 64 -3.49 19.67 2.87
N SER A 65 -3.79 20.14 1.65
CA SER A 65 -5.03 19.80 0.94
C SER A 65 -4.96 18.50 0.15
N GLY A 66 -3.75 18.03 -0.16
CA GLY A 66 -3.53 16.82 -0.94
C GLY A 66 -3.92 15.56 -0.19
N ALA A 67 -4.53 14.62 -0.89
CA ALA A 67 -4.98 13.35 -0.36
C ALA A 67 -5.04 12.28 -1.45
N ILE A 68 -4.96 11.01 -1.03
CA ILE A 68 -5.42 9.89 -1.86
C ILE A 68 -6.92 9.75 -1.63
N ILE A 69 -7.71 10.08 -2.65
CA ILE A 69 -9.17 10.02 -2.56
C ILE A 69 -9.64 8.56 -2.47
N PRO A 70 -10.53 8.21 -1.53
CA PRO A 70 -11.12 6.88 -1.43
C PRO A 70 -11.78 6.37 -2.71
N SER A 71 -11.84 5.04 -2.84
CA SER A 71 -12.53 4.39 -3.96
C SER A 71 -14.02 4.71 -3.97
N SER A 72 -14.58 4.83 -5.18
CA SER A 72 -15.98 5.20 -5.39
C SER A 72 -16.97 4.35 -4.60
N ALA A 73 -17.98 4.98 -3.99
CA ALA A 73 -19.10 4.29 -3.34
C ALA A 73 -19.91 3.42 -4.33
N ALA A 74 -19.82 3.68 -5.64
CA ALA A 74 -20.40 2.81 -6.67
C ALA A 74 -19.73 1.42 -6.74
N ILE A 75 -18.47 1.29 -6.30
CA ILE A 75 -17.79 0.00 -6.12
C ILE A 75 -18.28 -0.68 -4.84
N GLY A 76 -18.67 0.09 -3.82
CA GLY A 76 -19.05 -0.44 -2.51
C GLY A 76 -17.89 -1.21 -1.86
N ILE A 77 -18.15 -2.46 -1.47
CA ILE A 77 -17.17 -3.37 -0.85
C ILE A 77 -16.56 -4.37 -1.84
N HIS A 78 -16.81 -4.20 -3.14
CA HIS A 78 -16.24 -5.08 -4.14
C HIS A 78 -14.72 -4.87 -4.25
N PHE A 79 -14.01 -5.97 -4.48
CA PHE A 79 -12.58 -5.95 -4.71
C PHE A 79 -12.31 -5.42 -6.12
N TYR A 80 -11.58 -4.30 -6.22
CA TYR A 80 -11.36 -3.59 -7.49
C TYR A 80 -9.86 -3.48 -7.83
N PRO A 81 -9.22 -4.59 -8.23
CA PRO A 81 -7.84 -4.58 -8.72
C PRO A 81 -7.77 -3.98 -10.13
N ILE A 82 -6.54 -3.69 -10.58
CA ILE A 82 -6.29 -3.04 -11.88
C ILE A 82 -6.94 -3.80 -13.05
N TRP A 83 -6.97 -5.13 -12.99
CA TRP A 83 -7.50 -5.98 -14.07
C TRP A 83 -9.03 -6.12 -14.08
N GLU A 84 -9.75 -5.57 -13.10
CA GLU A 84 -11.22 -5.47 -13.16
C GLU A 84 -11.69 -4.23 -13.93
N ALA A 85 -10.82 -3.24 -14.13
CA ALA A 85 -11.12 -2.07 -14.94
C ALA A 85 -10.86 -2.33 -16.43
N ALA A 86 -11.63 -1.70 -17.32
CA ALA A 86 -11.40 -1.79 -18.75
C ALA A 86 -10.15 -1.00 -19.19
N SER A 87 -9.69 -0.05 -18.38
CA SER A 87 -8.50 0.77 -18.62
C SER A 87 -7.90 1.33 -17.32
N LEU A 88 -6.66 1.81 -17.40
CA LEU A 88 -6.05 2.54 -16.29
C LEU A 88 -6.79 3.86 -16.00
N ASP A 89 -7.31 4.54 -17.01
CA ASP A 89 -8.05 5.80 -16.83
C ASP A 89 -9.34 5.58 -16.01
N GLU A 90 -10.07 4.52 -16.32
CA GLU A 90 -11.23 4.10 -15.53
C GLU A 90 -10.84 3.70 -14.10
N TRP A 91 -9.76 2.91 -13.96
CA TRP A 91 -9.27 2.50 -12.65
C TRP A 91 -8.90 3.69 -11.76
N LEU A 92 -8.25 4.71 -12.35
CA LEU A 92 -7.90 5.95 -11.68
C LEU A 92 -9.15 6.77 -11.33
N TYR A 93 -10.09 6.94 -12.27
CA TYR A 93 -11.34 7.68 -12.05
C TYR A 93 -12.16 7.13 -10.87
N ASN A 94 -12.17 5.79 -10.72
CA ASN A 94 -12.91 5.12 -9.65
C ASN A 94 -12.13 4.99 -8.33
N GLY A 95 -10.92 5.56 -8.22
CA GLY A 95 -10.14 5.57 -6.98
C GLY A 95 -9.47 4.22 -6.66
N GLY A 96 -9.17 3.43 -7.68
CA GLY A 96 -8.44 2.17 -7.54
C GLY A 96 -7.13 2.23 -6.74
N PRO A 97 -6.30 3.29 -6.83
CA PRO A 97 -5.09 3.43 -6.01
C PRO A 97 -5.35 3.30 -4.51
N TYR A 98 -6.50 3.79 -4.02
CA TYR A 98 -6.83 3.75 -2.59
C TYR A 98 -6.93 2.32 -2.07
N GLN A 99 -7.71 1.46 -2.73
CA GLN A 99 -7.84 0.06 -2.32
C GLN A 99 -6.50 -0.67 -2.40
N LEU A 100 -5.72 -0.46 -3.46
CA LEU A 100 -4.41 -1.07 -3.62
C LEU A 100 -3.48 -0.70 -2.47
N ILE A 101 -3.36 0.61 -2.17
CA ILE A 101 -2.50 1.10 -1.09
C ILE A 101 -2.94 0.54 0.26
N VAL A 102 -4.23 0.65 0.60
CA VAL A 102 -4.75 0.21 1.91
C VAL A 102 -4.52 -1.28 2.12
N LEU A 103 -4.86 -2.13 1.13
CA LEU A 103 -4.72 -3.58 1.27
C LEU A 103 -3.24 -4.01 1.41
N HIS A 104 -2.35 -3.46 0.58
CA HIS A 104 -0.92 -3.78 0.68
C HIS A 104 -0.31 -3.24 1.97
N PHE A 105 -0.69 -2.03 2.38
CA PHE A 105 -0.22 -1.43 3.63
C PHE A 105 -0.64 -2.25 4.85
N LEU A 106 -1.91 -2.67 4.93
CA LEU A 106 -2.40 -3.49 6.04
C LEU A 106 -1.67 -4.83 6.14
N LEU A 107 -1.48 -5.52 5.01
CA LEU A 107 -0.67 -6.75 4.98
C LEU A 107 0.77 -6.48 5.44
N GLY A 108 1.36 -5.38 4.98
CA GLY A 108 2.70 -4.97 5.35
C GLY A 108 2.84 -4.70 6.85
N VAL A 109 1.91 -3.98 7.46
CA VAL A 109 1.92 -3.68 8.91
C VAL A 109 1.66 -4.92 9.75
N CYS A 110 0.74 -5.81 9.34
CA CYS A 110 0.55 -7.11 10.00
C CYS A 110 1.85 -7.93 9.99
N CYS A 111 2.56 -7.96 8.85
CA CYS A 111 3.85 -8.63 8.75
C CYS A 111 4.95 -7.90 9.54
N TYR A 112 4.91 -6.57 9.62
CA TYR A 112 5.85 -5.79 10.42
C TYR A 112 5.77 -6.18 11.90
N ILE A 113 4.55 -6.28 12.46
CA ILE A 113 4.32 -6.75 13.83
C ILE A 113 4.87 -8.18 14.01
N GLY A 114 4.58 -9.08 13.07
CA GLY A 114 5.14 -10.45 13.09
C GLY A 114 6.67 -10.47 13.05
N ARG A 115 7.29 -9.56 12.30
CA ARG A 115 8.75 -9.42 12.20
C ARG A 115 9.38 -8.90 13.49
N GLU A 116 8.70 -8.01 14.23
CA GLU A 116 9.16 -7.56 15.56
C GLU A 116 9.24 -8.74 16.53
N TRP A 117 8.19 -9.57 16.58
CA TRP A 117 8.19 -10.82 17.35
C TRP A 117 9.28 -11.79 16.86
N GLU A 118 9.42 -11.97 15.55
CA GLU A 118 10.40 -12.90 14.99
C GLU A 118 11.83 -12.51 15.41
N LEU A 119 12.17 -11.23 15.34
CA LEU A 119 13.49 -10.75 15.75
C LEU A 119 13.69 -10.81 17.26
N SER A 120 12.67 -10.50 18.07
CA SER A 120 12.76 -10.62 19.53
C SER A 120 13.08 -12.06 19.95
N TYR A 121 12.45 -13.04 19.29
CA TYR A 121 12.76 -14.46 19.48
C TYR A 121 14.21 -14.81 19.08
N ARG A 122 14.70 -14.31 17.94
CA ARG A 122 16.08 -14.56 17.48
C ARG A 122 17.14 -14.02 18.43
N LEU A 123 16.84 -12.92 19.12
CA LEU A 123 17.73 -12.27 20.08
C LEU A 123 17.53 -12.73 21.53
N GLY A 124 16.59 -13.66 21.79
CA GLY A 124 16.27 -14.11 23.14
C GLY A 124 15.64 -13.03 24.03
N MET A 125 15.01 -12.03 23.43
CA MET A 125 14.28 -10.97 24.13
C MET A 125 12.90 -11.48 24.57
N ARG A 126 12.26 -10.76 25.51
CA ARG A 126 10.85 -11.00 25.81
C ARG A 126 10.00 -10.56 24.60
N PRO A 127 9.03 -11.38 24.17
CA PRO A 127 8.15 -11.06 23.05
C PRO A 127 7.18 -9.93 23.38
#